data_AF-A0AAP9DZG1-F1
#
_entry.id   AF-A0AAP9DZG1-F1
#
_cell.length_a   1.000
_cell.length_b   1.000
_cell.length_c   1.000
_cell.angle_alpha   90.00
_cell.angle_beta   90.00
_cell.angle_gamma   90.00
#
_symmetry.space_group_name_H-M   'P 1'
#
loop_
_entity.id
_entity.type
_entity.pdbx_description
1 polymer ?
#
loop_
_entity_poly.entity_id
_entity_poly.type
_entity_poly.pdbx_seq_one_letter_code
_entity_poly.pdbx_strand_id
1 'polypeptide(L)' 'MGTIQLTEEQYSQIAAEHAGGGECAWCGEVRKELRSPHIFDRAPNGGKMRRYCWDHDREVYKGAYGEDIGPFDGEDWI' A
#
# COMPACT_ATOMS: atom_id res chain seq x y z
N MET A 1 -15.24 24.54 17.16
CA MET A 1 -14.70 23.74 16.04
C MET A 1 -14.70 24.64 14.81
N GLY A 2 -13.52 25.02 14.32
CA GLY A 2 -13.38 25.87 13.12
C GLY A 2 -13.20 25.01 11.88
N THR A 3 -13.93 25.30 10.81
CA THR A 3 -13.77 24.64 9.50
C THR A 3 -12.68 25.33 8.71
N ILE A 4 -11.67 24.59 8.28
CA ILE A 4 -10.62 25.07 7.38
C ILE A 4 -11.07 24.78 5.95
N GLN A 5 -11.12 25.80 5.09
CA GLN A 5 -11.38 25.65 3.66
C GLN A 5 -10.04 25.53 2.93
N LEU A 6 -9.80 24.39 2.29
CA LEU A 6 -8.65 24.17 1.42
C LEU A 6 -8.96 24.71 0.02
N THR A 7 -7.97 25.31 -0.65
CA THR A 7 -8.07 25.61 -2.07
C THR A 7 -7.95 24.32 -2.90
N GLU A 8 -8.44 24.34 -4.15
CA GLU A 8 -8.29 23.19 -5.07
C GLU A 8 -6.81 22.80 -5.28
N GLU A 9 -5.91 23.79 -5.29
CA GLU A 9 -4.47 23.58 -5.44
C GLU A 9 -3.85 22.89 -4.22
N GLN A 10 -4.24 23.30 -3.00
CA GLN A 10 -3.83 22.64 -1.76
C GLN A 10 -4.39 21.21 -1.67
N TYR A 11 -5.64 21.02 -2.08
CA TYR A 11 -6.26 19.71 -2.13
C TYR A 11 -5.55 18.79 -3.14
N SER A 12 -5.21 19.31 -4.32
CA SER A 12 -4.48 18.56 -5.35
C SER A 12 -3.08 18.16 -4.91
N GLN A 13 -2.34 19.05 -4.21
CA GLN A 13 -1.04 18.70 -3.63
C GLN A 13 -1.15 17.61 -2.56
N ILE A 14 -2.12 17.71 -1.66
CA ILE A 14 -2.37 16.68 -0.64
C ILE A 14 -2.78 15.37 -1.33
N ALA A 15 -3.69 15.41 -2.30
CA ALA A 15 -4.13 14.24 -3.04
C ALA A 15 -2.98 13.59 -3.84
N ALA A 16 -2.10 14.38 -4.44
CA ALA A 16 -0.90 13.90 -5.13
C ALA A 16 0.11 13.26 -4.17
N GLU A 17 0.35 13.87 -2.99
CA GLU A 17 1.15 13.26 -1.92
C GLU A 17 0.56 11.93 -1.42
N HIS A 18 -0.76 11.79 -1.51
CA HIS A 18 -1.49 10.58 -1.13
C HIS A 18 -1.84 9.66 -2.30
N ALA A 19 -1.43 9.97 -3.54
CA ALA A 19 -1.80 9.19 -4.73
C ALA A 19 -1.18 7.77 -4.71
N GLY A 20 0.04 7.67 -4.16
CA GLY A 20 0.71 6.40 -3.85
C GLY A 20 0.32 5.82 -2.48
N GLY A 21 -0.46 6.57 -1.71
CA GLY A 21 -0.87 6.25 -0.35
C GLY A 21 -2.35 5.92 -0.24
N GLY A 22 -2.83 5.87 1.00
CA GLY A 22 -4.20 5.51 1.34
C GLY A 22 -4.25 4.79 2.67
N GLU A 23 -5.34 4.08 2.92
CA GLU A 23 -5.48 3.18 4.05
C GLU A 23 -4.89 1.80 3.72
N CYS A 24 -4.02 1.29 4.59
CA CYS A 24 -3.52 -0.07 4.48
C CYS A 24 -4.67 -1.06 4.68
N ALA A 25 -4.93 -1.92 3.70
CA ALA A 25 -6.03 -2.88 3.74
C ALA A 25 -5.90 -3.93 4.87
N TRP A 26 -4.71 -4.09 5.44
CA TRP A 26 -4.45 -5.07 6.51
C TRP A 26 -4.62 -4.49 7.91
N CYS A 27 -4.05 -3.31 8.16
CA CYS A 27 -4.01 -2.73 9.50
C CYS A 27 -4.84 -1.45 9.67
N GLY A 28 -5.45 -0.94 8.60
CA GLY A 28 -6.24 0.30 8.62
C GLY A 28 -5.41 1.58 8.77
N GLU A 29 -4.08 1.48 8.75
CA GLU A 29 -3.23 2.65 8.94
C GLU A 29 -3.10 3.46 7.65
N VAL A 30 -3.36 4.77 7.74
CA VAL A 30 -3.16 5.69 6.63
C VAL A 30 -1.66 5.94 6.44
N ARG A 31 -1.16 5.65 5.25
CA ARG A 31 0.25 5.84 4.87
C ARG A 31 0.36 6.57 3.53
N LYS A 32 1.45 7.31 3.37
CA LYS A 32 1.81 7.96 2.09
C LYS A 32 2.27 6.97 1.03
N GLU A 33 2.78 5.81 1.46
CA GLU A 33 3.27 4.76 0.58
C GLU A 33 2.55 3.44 0.89
N LEU A 34 1.74 3.01 -0.07
CA LEU A 34 1.17 1.67 -0.09
C LEU A 34 1.46 1.01 -1.44
N ARG A 35 1.46 -0.32 -1.47
CA ARG A 35 1.67 -1.12 -2.69
C ARG A 35 0.56 -2.13 -2.85
N SER A 36 0.11 -2.30 -4.08
CA SER A 36 -0.91 -3.30 -4.40
C SER A 36 -0.32 -4.71 -4.30
N PRO A 37 -1.09 -5.71 -3.83
CA PRO A 37 -0.68 -7.11 -3.85
C PRO A 37 -0.38 -7.60 -5.28
N HIS A 38 0.38 -8.68 -5.38
CA HIS A 38 0.93 -9.18 -6.64
C HIS A 38 -0.14 -9.55 -7.67
N ILE A 39 0.29 -9.46 -8.94
CA ILE A 39 -0.52 -9.56 -10.16
C ILE A 39 -1.33 -10.86 -10.30
N PHE A 40 -0.95 -11.92 -9.59
CA PHE A 40 -1.60 -13.23 -9.65
C PHE A 40 -2.52 -13.51 -8.46
N ASP A 41 -2.41 -12.73 -7.39
CA ASP A 41 -3.24 -12.92 -6.23
C ASP A 41 -4.24 -11.78 -6.15
N ARG A 42 -5.42 -12.07 -6.68
CA ARG A 42 -6.65 -11.38 -6.29
C ARG A 42 -6.97 -11.82 -4.87
N ALA A 43 -6.07 -11.55 -3.92
CA ALA A 43 -6.24 -11.89 -2.54
C ALA A 43 -7.61 -11.37 -2.09
N PRO A 44 -8.36 -12.08 -1.24
CA PRO A 44 -9.65 -11.60 -0.73
C PRO A 44 -9.54 -10.21 -0.07
N ASN A 45 -8.33 -9.82 0.32
CA ASN A 45 -7.97 -8.53 0.90
C ASN A 45 -7.18 -7.64 -0.07
N GLY A 46 -7.41 -7.75 -1.39
CA GLY A 46 -6.65 -7.17 -2.53
C GLY A 46 -6.43 -5.66 -2.58
N GLY A 47 -6.50 -4.96 -1.45
CA GLY A 47 -6.16 -3.56 -1.28
C GLY A 47 -4.68 -3.35 -0.98
N LYS A 48 -4.25 -2.09 -1.09
CA LYS A 48 -2.84 -1.70 -0.95
C LYS A 48 -2.35 -1.90 0.49
N MET A 49 -1.11 -2.32 0.67
CA MET A 49 -0.49 -2.57 1.98
C MET A 49 0.70 -1.67 2.23
N ARG A 50 1.02 -1.43 3.50
CA ARG A 50 2.27 -0.78 3.92
C ARG A 50 3.41 -1.80 4.01
N ARG A 51 4.66 -1.33 3.91
CA ARG A 51 5.88 -2.16 3.95
C ARG A 51 5.88 -3.26 5.01
N TYR A 52 5.58 -2.92 6.26
CA TYR A 52 5.56 -3.93 7.33
C TYR A 52 4.48 -5.00 7.16
N CYS A 53 3.28 -4.61 6.70
CA CYS A 53 2.21 -5.58 6.46
C CYS A 53 2.55 -6.46 5.26
N TRP A 54 3.21 -5.89 4.26
CA TRP A 54 3.74 -6.63 3.13
C TRP A 54 4.82 -7.65 3.53
N ASP A 55 5.80 -7.24 4.33
CA ASP A 55 6.89 -8.14 4.75
C ASP A 55 6.34 -9.33 5.56
N HIS A 56 5.34 -9.07 6.41
CA HIS A 56 4.64 -10.13 7.14
C HIS A 56 3.86 -11.07 6.20
N ASP A 57 3.09 -10.52 5.26
CA ASP A 57 2.33 -11.31 4.28
C ASP A 57 3.26 -12.15 3.41
N ARG A 58 4.39 -11.59 2.97
CA ARG A 58 5.45 -12.29 2.24
C ARG A 58 6.01 -13.48 3.02
N GLU A 59 6.30 -13.32 4.31
CA GLU A 59 6.78 -14.41 5.17
C GLU A 59 5.74 -15.54 5.29
N VAL A 60 4.48 -15.18 5.50
CA VAL A 60 3.36 -16.13 5.60
C VAL A 60 3.14 -16.86 4.28
N TYR A 61 3.10 -16.12 3.16
CA TYR A 61 2.92 -16.67 1.82
C TYR A 61 4.06 -17.64 1.46
N LYS A 62 5.31 -17.26 1.75
CA LYS A 62 6.48 -18.13 1.56
C LYS A 62 6.43 -19.39 2.43
N GLY A 63 5.96 -19.28 3.67
CA GLY A 63 5.77 -20.43 4.55
C GLY A 63 4.67 -21.39 4.07
N ALA A 64 3.60 -20.86 3.48
CA ALA A 64 2.44 -21.64 3.04
C ALA A 64 2.59 -22.25 1.64
N TYR A 65 3.12 -21.47 0.68
CA TYR A 65 3.18 -21.83 -0.74
C TYR A 65 4.60 -22.11 -1.23
N GLY A 66 5.63 -21.79 -0.44
CA GLY A 66 7.03 -21.96 -0.84
C GLY A 66 7.54 -20.92 -1.85
N GLU A 67 6.67 -20.05 -2.34
CA GLU A 67 6.98 -18.98 -3.29
C GLU A 67 7.20 -17.65 -2.58
N ASP A 68 8.16 -16.86 -3.08
CA ASP A 68 8.41 -15.52 -2.58
C ASP A 68 7.69 -14.52 -3.49
N ILE A 69 6.70 -13.82 -2.92
CA ILE A 69 5.94 -12.83 -3.67
C ILE A 69 6.85 -11.67 -4.13
N GLY A 70 7.91 -11.36 -3.38
CA GLY A 70 8.90 -10.35 -3.75
C GLY A 70 8.95 -9.16 -2.77
N PRO A 71 9.92 -8.25 -2.94
CA PRO A 71 10.11 -7.11 -2.05
C PRO A 71 9.02 -6.05 -2.24
N PHE A 72 8.76 -5.26 -1.19
CA PHE A 72 7.75 -4.20 -1.18
C PHE A 72 7.93 -3.17 -2.30
N ASP A 73 9.17 -2.76 -2.57
CA ASP A 73 9.45 -1.76 -3.59
C ASP A 73 9.50 -2.32 -5.00
N GLY A 74 9.37 -3.65 -5.17
CA GLY A 74 9.50 -4.32 -6.46
C GLY A 74 10.75 -3.86 -7.21
N GLU A 75 11.94 -4.34 -6.85
CA GLU A 75 13.14 -3.85 -7.52
C GLU A 75 13.28 -4.37 -8.96
N ASP A 76 13.25 -3.38 -9.86
CA ASP A 76 14.09 -3.13 -11.04
C ASP A 76 14.59 -4.37 -11.81
N TRP A 77 13.88 -4.69 -12.88
CA TRP A 77 14.47 -5.42 -14.00
C TRP A 77 15.41 -4.46 -14.76
N ILE A 78 16.69 -4.44 -14.40
CA ILE A 78 17.79 -4.05 -15.32
C ILE A 78 18.01 -5.19 -16.32
#